data_AF-A0A3B8NEX6-F1
#
_entry.id   AF-A0A3B8NEX6-F1
#
_cell.length_a   1.000
_cell.length_b   1.000
_cell.length_c   1.000
_cell.angle_alpha   90.00
_cell.angle_beta   90.00
_cell.angle_gamma   90.00
#
_symmetry.space_group_name_H-M   'P 1'
#
loop_
_entity.id
_entity.type
_entity.pdbx_description
1 polymer ?
#
loop_
_entity_poly.entity_id
_entity_poly.type
_entity_poly.pdbx_seq_one_letter_code
_entity_poly.pdbx_strand_id
1 'polypeptide(L)'
;MVIEEKDLSGLGGWDCYKKARTYLVAGSVLKSSSSALNDNSGGILFTGLVLEGRKKYVCGLKFRSLEDVDNLCRCKRSISDGSVCEHSLAVVLHSIKEAEKSKIKNSQVIEEECDKDRLYGDKTLPVFTFGSGHITEIDAFSLNFESASPEQCMSDDQISRLRGIFGNVNPTHGKTLKCNKSQFGKSLEVLKGSGVYLKSESDDTKKLLIISETEAR
;
A
#
# COMPACT_ATOMS: atom_id res chain seq x y z
N MET A 1 17.96 7.12 9.30
CA MET A 1 17.18 7.70 10.42
C MET A 1 15.76 7.16 10.35
N VAL A 2 15.12 6.89 11.49
CA VAL A 2 13.72 6.46 11.57
C VAL A 2 13.03 7.37 12.58
N ILE A 3 11.86 7.90 12.22
CA ILE A 3 11.05 8.80 13.07
C ILE A 3 9.79 8.04 13.47
N GLU A 4 9.55 7.89 14.76
CA GLU A 4 8.37 7.24 15.32
C GLU A 4 7.41 8.26 15.93
N GLU A 5 6.15 7.87 16.13
CA GLU A 5 5.13 8.73 16.72
C GLU A 5 5.52 9.24 18.13
N LYS A 6 6.28 8.44 18.90
CA LYS A 6 6.75 8.80 20.25
C LYS A 6 7.67 10.03 20.24
N ASP A 7 8.50 10.16 19.19
CA ASP A 7 9.49 11.23 19.06
C ASP A 7 8.83 12.59 18.82
N LEU A 8 7.63 12.58 18.22
CA LEU A 8 6.88 13.78 17.86
C LEU A 8 6.29 14.52 19.07
N SER A 9 6.05 13.82 20.17
CA SER A 9 5.52 14.41 21.41
C SER A 9 6.50 15.42 22.04
N GLY A 10 7.82 15.20 21.86
CA GLY A 10 8.88 16.06 22.39
C GLY A 10 9.13 17.33 21.56
N LEU A 11 8.86 17.30 20.25
CA LEU A 11 9.26 18.37 19.32
C LEU A 11 8.40 19.65 19.42
N GLY A 12 7.08 19.49 19.52
CA GLY A 12 6.14 20.62 19.58
C GLY A 12 5.48 20.81 20.96
N GLY A 13 5.78 19.92 21.90
CA GLY A 13 5.09 19.77 23.18
C GLY A 13 3.76 19.02 23.07
N TRP A 14 3.29 18.51 24.22
CA TRP A 14 2.13 17.63 24.32
C TRP A 14 0.83 18.23 23.76
N ASP A 15 0.59 19.53 23.97
CA ASP A 15 -0.62 20.19 23.48
C ASP A 15 -0.63 20.35 21.96
N CYS A 16 0.54 20.59 21.36
CA CYS A 16 0.71 20.67 19.92
C CYS A 16 0.45 19.31 19.27
N TYR A 17 1.01 18.25 19.87
CA TYR A 17 0.81 16.87 19.44
C TYR A 17 -0.65 16.42 19.53
N LYS A 18 -1.37 16.73 20.62
CA LYS A 18 -2.80 16.42 20.74
C LYS A 18 -3.63 17.08 19.64
N LYS A 19 -3.38 18.36 19.35
CA LYS A 19 -4.05 19.09 18.26
C LYS A 19 -3.75 18.48 16.89
N ALA A 20 -2.50 18.11 16.65
CA ALA A 20 -2.10 17.42 15.42
C ALA A 20 -2.88 16.11 15.21
N ARG A 21 -3.07 15.34 16.29
CA ARG A 21 -3.90 14.12 16.25
C ARG A 21 -5.36 14.41 15.91
N THR A 22 -5.92 15.51 16.39
CA THR A 22 -7.29 15.93 16.02
C THR A 22 -7.41 16.20 14.52
N TYR A 23 -6.43 16.88 13.90
CA TYR A 23 -6.43 17.11 12.45
C TYR A 23 -6.39 15.80 11.64
N LEU A 24 -5.65 14.82 12.14
CA LEU A 24 -5.61 13.49 11.54
C LEU A 24 -6.95 12.77 11.59
N VAL A 25 -7.58 12.72 12.77
CA VAL A 25 -8.88 12.07 12.96
C VAL A 25 -9.97 12.77 12.13
N ALA A 26 -9.89 14.10 12.02
CA ALA A 26 -10.82 14.89 11.22
C ALA A 26 -10.60 14.79 9.70
N GLY A 27 -9.63 14.00 9.22
CA GLY A 27 -9.31 13.91 7.79
C GLY A 27 -8.84 15.23 7.19
N SER A 28 -8.29 16.13 8.02
CA SER A 28 -7.89 17.48 7.62
C SER A 28 -6.54 17.53 6.92
N VAL A 29 -5.75 16.45 7.00
CA VAL A 29 -4.52 16.30 6.24
C VAL A 29 -4.89 15.79 4.84
N LEU A 30 -4.76 16.65 3.83
CA LEU A 30 -5.17 16.32 2.46
C LEU A 30 -4.12 15.50 1.71
N LYS A 31 -2.84 15.77 2.00
CA LYS A 31 -1.69 15.11 1.38
C LYS A 31 -0.52 15.11 2.35
N SER A 32 0.28 14.05 2.30
CA SER A 32 1.57 13.96 2.97
C SER A 32 2.57 13.23 2.09
N SER A 33 3.82 13.61 2.15
CA SER A 33 4.94 12.95 1.48
C SER A 33 6.16 12.97 2.38
N SER A 34 6.92 11.88 2.36
CA SER A 34 8.21 11.75 3.04
C SER A 34 9.30 11.43 2.03
N SER A 35 10.39 12.17 2.04
CA SER A 35 11.54 11.96 1.17
C SER A 35 12.83 12.03 1.97
N ALA A 36 13.80 11.17 1.67
CA ALA A 36 15.15 11.34 2.17
C ALA A 36 15.75 12.64 1.61
N LEU A 37 16.53 13.34 2.43
CA LEU A 37 17.30 14.48 1.95
C LEU A 37 18.52 13.94 1.16
N ASN A 38 18.80 14.56 0.01
CA ASN A 38 19.95 14.23 -0.83
C ASN A 38 21.25 14.87 -0.33
N ASP A 39 21.26 15.44 0.88
CA ASP A 39 22.47 15.92 1.51
C ASP A 39 23.23 14.75 2.16
N ASN A 40 24.56 14.87 2.29
CA ASN A 40 25.39 13.87 2.97
C ASN A 40 25.02 13.66 4.46
N SER A 41 24.01 14.38 4.95
CA SER A 41 23.48 14.36 6.31
C SER A 41 22.54 13.19 6.58
N GLY A 42 21.94 12.58 5.55
CA GLY A 42 21.02 11.44 5.71
C GLY A 42 19.70 11.79 6.45
N GLY A 43 19.29 13.07 6.39
CA GLY A 43 18.08 13.56 7.03
C GLY A 43 16.79 13.21 6.27
N ILE A 44 15.64 13.57 6.83
CA ILE A 44 14.32 13.26 6.26
C ILE A 44 13.48 14.53 6.15
N LEU A 45 12.84 14.71 5.01
CA LEU A 45 11.90 15.79 4.75
C LEU A 45 10.47 15.24 4.71
N PHE A 46 9.61 15.81 5.53
CA PHE A 46 8.16 15.59 5.48
C PHE A 46 7.48 16.84 4.96
N THR A 47 6.60 16.70 3.97
CA THR A 47 5.82 17.81 3.40
C THR A 47 4.38 17.41 3.18
N GLY A 48 3.47 18.36 3.22
CA GLY A 48 2.06 18.08 3.08
C GLY A 48 1.18 19.31 3.06
N LEU A 49 -0.12 19.05 3.07
CA LEU A 49 -1.16 20.06 3.00
C LEU A 49 -2.22 19.77 4.07
N VAL A 50 -2.43 20.72 4.98
CA VAL A 50 -3.42 20.62 6.06
C VAL A 50 -4.51 21.67 5.85
N LEU A 51 -5.76 21.26 6.00
CA LEU A 51 -6.93 22.13 5.97
C LEU A 51 -7.33 22.49 7.40
N GLU A 52 -7.33 23.78 7.74
CA GLU A 52 -7.84 24.28 9.01
C GLU A 52 -9.01 25.23 8.71
N GLY A 53 -10.23 24.77 9.01
CA GLY A 53 -11.45 25.44 8.63
C GLY A 53 -11.56 25.60 7.11
N ARG A 54 -11.34 26.82 6.61
CA ARG A 54 -11.33 27.14 5.16
C ARG A 54 -9.94 27.39 4.58
N LYS A 55 -8.90 27.45 5.42
CA LYS A 55 -7.54 27.78 4.99
C LYS A 55 -6.73 26.51 4.77
N LYS A 56 -5.93 26.50 3.70
CA LYS A 56 -4.99 25.43 3.39
C LYS A 56 -3.58 25.88 3.75
N TYR A 57 -2.88 25.06 4.53
CA TYR A 57 -1.50 25.30 4.96
C TYR A 57 -0.58 24.31 4.28
N VAL A 58 0.33 24.81 3.44
CA VAL A 58 1.50 24.05 3.01
C VAL A 58 2.45 24.00 4.20
N CYS A 59 2.77 22.80 4.66
CA CYS A 59 3.50 22.58 5.89
C CYS A 59 4.36 21.32 5.81
N GLY A 60 5.26 21.15 6.78
CA GLY A 60 6.26 20.11 6.75
C GLY A 60 7.33 20.31 7.81
N LEU A 61 8.10 19.26 8.07
CA LEU A 61 9.28 19.28 8.93
C LEU A 61 10.48 18.76 8.16
N LYS A 62 11.62 19.43 8.30
CA LYS A 62 12.90 18.94 7.82
C LYS A 62 13.73 18.49 9.01
N PHE A 63 13.96 17.20 9.12
CA PHE A 63 14.77 16.60 10.15
C PHE A 63 16.21 16.46 9.65
N ARG A 64 17.15 17.14 10.31
CA ARG A 64 18.59 16.83 10.21
C ARG A 64 18.99 15.82 11.28
N SER A 65 18.43 15.97 12.48
CA SER A 65 18.47 15.00 13.57
C SER A 65 17.14 15.09 14.37
N LEU A 66 16.99 14.31 15.44
CA LEU A 66 15.83 14.43 16.33
C LEU A 66 15.81 15.74 17.14
N GLU A 67 16.98 16.34 17.36
CA GLU A 67 17.14 17.60 18.10
C GLU A 67 17.17 18.81 17.15
N ASP A 68 17.46 18.58 15.87
CA ASP A 68 17.62 19.60 14.85
C ASP A 68 16.56 19.46 13.74
N VAL A 69 15.48 20.22 13.92
CA VAL A 69 14.27 20.16 13.09
C VAL A 69 13.84 21.54 12.64
N ASP A 70 13.75 21.77 11.33
CA ASP A 70 13.17 23.00 10.78
C ASP A 70 11.67 22.83 10.53
N ASN A 71 10.88 23.80 10.98
CA ASN A 71 9.48 23.90 10.61
C ASN A 71 9.29 24.67 9.30
N LEU A 72 8.64 24.04 8.32
CA LEU A 72 8.35 24.62 7.00
C LEU A 72 6.91 25.14 6.87
N CYS A 73 6.17 25.22 7.98
CA CYS A 73 4.81 25.75 7.98
C CYS A 73 4.77 27.27 7.85
N ARG A 74 3.70 27.78 7.21
CA ARG A 74 3.39 29.22 7.15
C ARG A 74 2.28 29.64 8.12
N CYS A 75 2.03 28.87 9.17
CA CYS A 75 1.08 29.28 10.21
C CYS A 75 1.69 30.38 11.08
N LYS A 76 0.82 31.13 11.78
CA LYS A 76 1.25 32.26 12.63
C LYS A 76 2.32 31.84 13.65
N ARG A 77 2.13 30.67 14.29
CA ARG A 77 3.07 30.11 15.26
C ARG A 77 4.45 29.87 14.64
N SER A 78 4.51 29.14 13.53
CA SER A 78 5.76 28.87 12.82
C SER A 78 6.45 30.15 12.33
N ILE A 79 5.70 31.16 11.89
CA ILE A 79 6.26 32.42 11.43
C ILE A 79 6.79 33.26 12.60
N SER A 80 6.17 33.20 13.78
CA SER A 80 6.55 34.05 14.91
C SER A 80 7.87 33.64 15.55
N ASP A 81 8.10 32.35 15.75
CA ASP A 81 9.25 31.85 16.52
C ASP A 81 9.94 30.65 15.87
N GLY A 82 9.52 30.23 14.67
CA GLY A 82 10.06 29.03 14.02
C GLY A 82 9.66 27.72 14.70
N SER A 83 8.82 27.77 15.75
CA SER A 83 8.51 26.58 16.55
C SER A 83 7.68 25.57 15.79
N VAL A 84 7.84 24.29 16.14
CA VAL A 84 7.05 23.19 15.60
C VAL A 84 5.57 23.38 15.92
N CYS A 85 4.74 23.37 14.87
CA CYS A 85 3.30 23.56 14.96
C CYS A 85 2.50 22.28 14.70
N GLU A 86 1.23 22.34 15.08
CA GLU A 86 0.28 21.23 14.99
C GLU A 86 0.03 20.81 13.53
N HIS A 87 0.12 21.73 12.56
CA HIS A 87 -0.02 21.40 11.14
C HIS A 87 1.13 20.52 10.64
N SER A 88 2.37 20.92 10.94
CA SER A 88 3.54 20.16 10.51
C SER A 88 3.62 18.80 11.22
N LEU A 89 3.30 18.75 12.52
CA LEU A 89 3.17 17.48 13.23
C LEU A 89 2.09 16.58 12.63
N ALA A 90 0.94 17.13 12.23
CA ALA A 90 -0.13 16.36 11.61
C ALA A 90 0.31 15.72 10.29
N VAL A 91 1.12 16.44 9.48
CA VAL A 91 1.72 15.88 8.25
C VAL A 91 2.65 14.73 8.56
N VAL A 92 3.55 14.86 9.54
CA VAL A 92 4.49 13.78 9.89
C VAL A 92 3.73 12.56 10.41
N LEU A 93 2.77 12.76 11.31
CA LEU A 93 1.93 11.67 11.82
C LEU A 93 1.14 11.00 10.68
N HIS A 94 0.63 11.76 9.72
CA HIS A 94 -0.03 11.21 8.54
C HIS A 94 0.95 10.37 7.70
N SER A 95 2.15 10.88 7.43
CA SER A 95 3.18 10.13 6.69
C SER A 95 3.57 8.83 7.39
N ILE A 96 3.75 8.84 8.72
CA ILE A 96 4.05 7.64 9.50
C ILE A 96 2.90 6.64 9.37
N LYS A 97 1.65 7.09 9.56
CA LYS A 97 0.48 6.21 9.42
C LYS A 97 0.30 5.68 8.01
N GLU A 98 0.60 6.45 6.98
CA GLU A 98 0.53 5.98 5.60
C GLU A 98 1.67 5.00 5.30
N ALA A 99 2.86 5.19 5.86
CA ALA A 99 3.96 4.24 5.78
C ALA A 99 3.65 2.95 6.56
N GLU A 100 3.03 3.05 7.73
CA GLU A 100 2.51 1.92 8.50
C GLU A 100 1.38 1.22 7.75
N LYS A 101 0.39 1.94 7.20
CA LYS A 101 -0.63 1.35 6.32
C LYS A 101 -0.01 0.72 5.09
N SER A 102 1.07 1.25 4.54
CA SER A 102 1.76 0.65 3.39
C SER A 102 2.53 -0.60 3.80
N LYS A 103 3.15 -0.62 4.98
CA LYS A 103 3.77 -1.82 5.58
C LYS A 103 2.72 -2.86 5.93
N ILE A 104 1.64 -2.46 6.57
CA ILE A 104 0.47 -3.27 6.91
C ILE A 104 -0.21 -3.74 5.62
N LYS A 105 -0.32 -2.95 4.54
CA LYS A 105 -0.83 -3.44 3.25
C LYS A 105 0.13 -4.41 2.56
N ASN A 106 1.42 -4.32 2.87
CA ASN A 106 2.45 -5.27 2.47
C ASN A 106 2.61 -6.47 3.45
N SER A 107 1.98 -6.44 4.64
CA SER A 107 2.09 -7.45 5.72
C SER A 107 0.74 -8.04 6.17
N GLN A 108 -0.39 -7.47 5.77
CA GLN A 108 -1.79 -7.95 5.82
C GLN A 108 -2.18 -8.51 4.44
N VAL A 109 -1.20 -9.07 3.75
CA VAL A 109 -1.46 -10.39 3.18
C VAL A 109 -1.06 -11.33 4.32
N ILE A 110 -2.04 -12.09 4.88
CA ILE A 110 -1.96 -13.01 6.05
C ILE A 110 -2.29 -12.25 7.37
N GLU A 111 -3.40 -12.41 8.11
CA GLU A 111 -4.42 -13.48 8.29
C GLU A 111 -5.83 -12.83 8.41
N GLU A 112 -6.80 -13.27 7.61
CA GLU A 112 -8.23 -13.09 7.94
C GLU A 112 -8.71 -14.39 8.59
N GLU A 113 -9.05 -14.35 9.90
CA GLU A 113 -9.94 -15.34 10.48
C GLU A 113 -11.31 -15.16 9.81
N CYS A 114 -11.65 -16.09 8.92
CA CYS A 114 -12.93 -16.12 8.25
C CYS A 114 -14.00 -16.62 9.24
N ASP A 115 -14.84 -15.69 9.67
CA ASP A 115 -16.08 -15.97 10.39
C ASP A 115 -16.97 -16.89 9.52
N LYS A 116 -17.27 -18.08 10.03
CA LYS A 116 -17.73 -19.23 9.22
C LYS A 116 -19.17 -19.19 8.73
N ASP A 117 -19.94 -18.15 9.02
CA ASP A 117 -21.37 -18.14 8.71
C ASP A 117 -21.75 -17.03 7.75
N ARG A 118 -21.39 -17.21 6.46
CA ARG A 118 -22.14 -16.59 5.36
C ARG A 118 -21.84 -17.23 4.01
N LEU A 119 -22.80 -18.04 3.59
CA LEU A 119 -22.90 -18.70 2.28
C LEU A 119 -22.99 -17.64 1.16
N TYR A 120 -21.85 -17.21 0.61
CA TYR A 120 -21.79 -16.37 -0.60
C TYR A 120 -21.20 -17.19 -1.75
N GLY A 121 -21.97 -17.32 -2.83
CA GLY A 121 -21.76 -18.30 -3.89
C GLY A 121 -20.48 -18.15 -4.72
N ASP A 122 -20.04 -19.29 -5.27
CA ASP A 122 -19.08 -19.57 -6.35
C ASP A 122 -18.30 -18.42 -6.98
N LYS A 123 -17.55 -17.64 -6.18
CA LYS A 123 -16.60 -16.65 -6.70
C LYS A 123 -15.18 -17.02 -6.32
N THR A 124 -14.30 -17.03 -7.32
CA THR A 124 -12.94 -17.57 -7.19
C THR A 124 -11.87 -16.59 -7.66
N LEU A 125 -10.75 -16.56 -6.94
CA LEU A 125 -9.55 -15.77 -7.19
C LEU A 125 -8.47 -16.56 -7.91
N PRO A 126 -7.81 -15.98 -8.92
CA PRO A 126 -6.66 -16.60 -9.57
C PRO A 126 -5.40 -16.50 -8.70
N VAL A 127 -4.81 -17.65 -8.39
CA VAL A 127 -3.55 -17.81 -7.65
C VAL A 127 -2.56 -18.55 -8.54
N PHE A 128 -1.48 -17.90 -8.97
CA PHE A 128 -0.42 -18.58 -9.71
C PHE A 128 0.62 -19.15 -8.75
N THR A 129 0.88 -20.45 -8.87
CA THR A 129 1.98 -21.14 -8.21
C THR A 129 3.13 -21.40 -9.18
N PHE A 130 4.37 -21.29 -8.70
CA PHE A 130 5.56 -21.52 -9.50
C PHE A 130 6.67 -22.21 -8.71
N GLY A 131 7.55 -22.96 -9.38
CA GLY A 131 8.69 -23.64 -8.75
C GLY A 131 9.75 -22.66 -8.20
N SER A 132 10.61 -23.11 -7.29
CA SER A 132 11.66 -22.26 -6.70
C SER A 132 12.63 -21.71 -7.77
N GLY A 133 12.71 -20.38 -7.92
CA GLY A 133 13.60 -19.71 -8.87
C GLY A 133 13.24 -18.24 -9.09
N HIS A 134 14.08 -17.49 -9.83
CA HIS A 134 13.70 -16.16 -10.31
C HIS A 134 12.60 -16.30 -11.38
N ILE A 135 11.54 -15.48 -11.32
CA ILE A 135 10.37 -15.52 -12.23
C ILE A 135 10.77 -15.55 -13.72
N THR A 136 11.93 -14.99 -14.06
CA THR A 136 12.51 -14.96 -15.41
C THR A 136 12.93 -16.33 -15.95
N GLU A 137 13.23 -17.29 -15.07
CA GLU A 137 13.80 -18.61 -15.35
C GLU A 137 12.77 -19.75 -15.26
N ILE A 138 11.50 -19.42 -15.03
CA ILE A 138 10.44 -20.40 -14.80
C ILE A 138 9.71 -20.70 -16.11
N ASP A 139 9.76 -21.95 -16.54
CA ASP A 139 9.14 -22.41 -17.79
C ASP A 139 7.70 -22.93 -17.61
N ALA A 140 7.27 -23.18 -16.37
CA ALA A 140 5.95 -23.69 -16.05
C ALA A 140 5.36 -23.03 -14.81
N PHE A 141 4.13 -22.54 -14.94
CA PHE A 141 3.31 -21.95 -13.89
C PHE A 141 2.04 -22.79 -13.72
N SER A 142 1.45 -22.76 -12.53
CA SER A 142 0.21 -23.45 -12.22
C SER A 142 -0.80 -22.45 -11.70
N LEU A 143 -1.84 -22.16 -12.47
CA LEU A 143 -2.92 -21.25 -12.08
C LEU A 143 -4.01 -22.02 -11.34
N ASN A 144 -4.21 -21.69 -10.08
CA ASN A 144 -5.24 -22.22 -9.19
C ASN A 144 -6.34 -21.19 -8.97
N PHE A 145 -7.54 -21.67 -8.62
CA PHE A 145 -8.66 -20.82 -8.28
C PHE A 145 -9.11 -21.10 -6.85
N GLU A 146 -9.00 -20.11 -5.98
CA GLU A 146 -9.34 -20.21 -4.55
C GLU A 146 -10.56 -19.33 -4.20
N SER A 147 -11.26 -19.60 -3.10
CA SER A 147 -12.46 -18.84 -2.70
C SER A 147 -12.12 -17.38 -2.38
N ALA A 148 -12.98 -16.44 -2.78
CA ALA A 148 -12.69 -15.01 -2.80
C ALA A 148 -13.78 -14.13 -2.18
N SER A 149 -13.40 -12.99 -1.61
CA SER A 149 -14.34 -11.93 -1.24
C SER A 149 -14.85 -11.16 -2.47
N PRO A 150 -16.04 -10.53 -2.42
CA PRO A 150 -16.69 -9.88 -3.57
C PRO A 150 -15.86 -8.77 -4.23
N GLU A 151 -14.98 -8.13 -3.45
CA GLU A 151 -14.15 -6.99 -3.84
C GLU A 151 -12.94 -7.40 -4.69
N GLN A 152 -12.63 -8.69 -4.74
CA GLN A 152 -11.47 -9.23 -5.44
C GLN A 152 -11.88 -10.15 -6.62
N CYS A 153 -13.17 -10.12 -6.97
CA CYS A 153 -13.73 -11.01 -7.98
C CYS A 153 -13.38 -10.56 -9.41
N MET A 154 -13.07 -11.55 -10.24
CA MET A 154 -12.95 -11.35 -11.69
C MET A 154 -14.30 -10.99 -12.31
N SER A 155 -14.30 -10.14 -13.34
CA SER A 155 -15.50 -9.90 -14.15
C SER A 155 -15.73 -11.05 -15.15
N ASP A 156 -16.97 -11.22 -15.61
CA ASP A 156 -17.37 -12.26 -16.58
C ASP A 156 -16.59 -12.16 -17.91
N ASP A 157 -16.18 -10.95 -18.30
CA ASP A 157 -15.29 -10.71 -19.45
C ASP A 157 -13.91 -11.35 -19.23
N GLN A 158 -13.31 -11.14 -18.05
CA GLN A 158 -12.00 -11.69 -17.72
C GLN A 158 -12.04 -13.22 -17.64
N ILE A 159 -13.12 -13.79 -17.09
CA ILE A 159 -13.35 -15.23 -17.07
C ILE A 159 -13.40 -15.79 -18.50
N SER A 160 -14.10 -15.10 -19.41
CA SER A 160 -14.22 -15.51 -20.81
C SER A 160 -12.89 -15.43 -21.56
N ARG A 161 -12.09 -14.39 -21.30
CA ARG A 161 -10.76 -14.22 -21.91
C ARG A 161 -9.74 -15.22 -21.38
N LEU A 162 -9.77 -15.55 -20.08
CA LEU A 162 -8.96 -16.64 -19.52
C LEU A 162 -9.33 -17.99 -20.14
N ARG A 163 -10.62 -18.29 -20.34
CA ARG A 163 -11.06 -19.50 -21.05
C ARG A 163 -10.44 -19.61 -22.45
N GLY A 164 -10.36 -18.49 -23.17
CA GLY A 164 -9.71 -18.44 -24.49
C GLY A 164 -8.21 -18.81 -24.47
N ILE A 165 -7.50 -18.51 -23.38
CA ILE A 165 -6.06 -18.80 -23.22
C ILE A 165 -5.83 -20.29 -22.90
N PHE A 166 -6.73 -20.90 -22.14
CA PHE A 166 -6.61 -22.27 -21.64
C PHE A 166 -7.50 -23.29 -22.37
N GLY A 167 -8.12 -22.93 -23.49
CA GLY A 167 -8.89 -23.85 -24.32
C GLY A 167 -10.24 -24.27 -23.72
N ASN A 168 -11.02 -23.30 -23.23
CA ASN A 168 -12.38 -23.46 -22.65
C ASN A 168 -12.46 -24.20 -21.31
N VAL A 169 -11.37 -24.28 -20.54
CA VAL A 169 -11.45 -24.81 -19.18
C VAL A 169 -12.07 -23.76 -18.25
N ASN A 170 -13.21 -24.09 -17.63
CA ASN A 170 -13.87 -23.20 -16.67
C ASN A 170 -12.99 -23.01 -15.42
N PRO A 171 -12.56 -21.77 -15.11
CA PRO A 171 -11.84 -21.45 -13.89
C PRO A 171 -12.79 -21.63 -12.71
N THR A 172 -12.62 -22.73 -11.98
CA THR A 172 -13.50 -23.15 -10.88
C THR A 172 -12.64 -23.54 -9.71
N HIS A 173 -13.20 -23.40 -8.50
CA HIS A 173 -12.49 -23.64 -7.25
C HIS A 173 -11.80 -25.01 -7.25
N GLY A 174 -10.50 -25.04 -6.93
CA GLY A 174 -9.73 -26.29 -6.82
C GLY A 174 -9.22 -26.89 -8.13
N LYS A 175 -9.31 -26.18 -9.27
CA LYS A 175 -8.64 -26.60 -10.51
C LYS A 175 -7.29 -25.92 -10.69
N THR A 176 -6.27 -26.73 -10.98
CA THR A 176 -4.93 -26.28 -11.36
C THR A 176 -4.76 -26.32 -12.87
N LEU A 177 -4.48 -25.17 -13.48
CA LEU A 177 -4.15 -25.04 -14.90
C LEU A 177 -2.65 -24.85 -15.08
N LYS A 178 -1.99 -25.75 -15.81
CA LYS A 178 -0.58 -25.54 -16.16
C LYS A 178 -0.49 -24.53 -17.31
N CYS A 179 0.26 -23.45 -17.10
CA CYS A 179 0.58 -22.45 -18.12
C CYS A 179 2.07 -22.41 -18.42
N ASN A 180 2.41 -22.22 -19.70
CA ASN A 180 3.76 -21.82 -20.11
C ASN A 180 3.94 -20.29 -19.99
N LYS A 181 5.18 -19.80 -20.18
CA LYS A 181 5.52 -18.37 -20.10
C LYS A 181 4.66 -17.46 -20.98
N SER A 182 4.27 -17.92 -22.18
CA SER A 182 3.40 -17.16 -23.09
C SER A 182 1.96 -17.06 -22.57
N GLN A 183 1.42 -18.16 -22.07
CA GLN A 183 0.08 -18.21 -21.46
C GLN A 183 0.03 -17.42 -20.15
N PHE A 184 1.10 -17.45 -19.36
CA PHE A 184 1.23 -16.66 -18.14
C PHE A 184 1.16 -15.16 -18.46
N GLY A 185 1.96 -14.67 -19.41
CA GLY A 185 1.92 -13.26 -19.83
C GLY A 185 0.54 -12.82 -20.33
N LYS A 186 -0.13 -13.63 -21.17
CA LYS A 186 -1.50 -13.35 -21.63
C LYS A 186 -2.51 -13.36 -20.48
N SER A 187 -2.33 -14.24 -19.50
CA SER A 187 -3.23 -14.31 -18.34
C SER A 187 -3.06 -13.10 -17.43
N LEU A 188 -1.82 -12.63 -17.20
CA LEU A 188 -1.56 -11.38 -16.49
C LEU A 188 -2.17 -10.18 -17.20
N GLU A 189 -2.14 -10.17 -18.54
CA GLU A 189 -2.77 -9.11 -19.34
C GLU A 189 -4.28 -9.06 -19.20
N VAL A 190 -4.93 -10.23 -19.20
CA VAL A 190 -6.36 -10.35 -18.91
C VAL A 190 -6.63 -9.85 -17.48
N LEU A 191 -5.83 -10.28 -16.51
CA LEU A 191 -5.99 -9.93 -15.10
C LEU A 191 -5.50 -8.53 -14.71
N LYS A 192 -5.18 -7.65 -15.68
CA LYS A 192 -4.82 -6.24 -15.44
C LYS A 192 -5.92 -5.54 -14.65
N GLY A 193 -5.54 -4.78 -13.63
CA GLY A 193 -6.48 -4.09 -12.72
C GLY A 193 -7.18 -5.01 -11.70
N SER A 194 -6.95 -6.33 -11.74
CA SER A 194 -7.40 -7.28 -10.72
C SER A 194 -6.25 -7.64 -9.77
N GLY A 195 -6.58 -7.98 -8.52
CA GLY A 195 -5.60 -8.54 -7.59
C GLY A 195 -5.27 -9.98 -7.96
N VAL A 196 -3.99 -10.28 -8.20
CA VAL A 196 -3.53 -11.64 -8.53
C VAL A 196 -2.53 -12.09 -7.47
N TYR A 197 -2.65 -13.31 -6.97
CA TYR A 197 -1.68 -13.85 -6.02
C TYR A 197 -0.61 -14.68 -6.72
N LEU A 198 0.64 -14.46 -6.31
CA LEU A 198 1.80 -15.24 -6.69
C LEU A 198 2.30 -16.04 -5.48
N LYS A 199 2.45 -17.35 -5.63
CA LYS A 199 2.91 -18.26 -4.57
C LYS A 199 4.05 -19.14 -5.09
N SER A 200 5.09 -19.35 -4.31
CA SER A 200 6.14 -20.31 -4.64
C SER A 200 5.76 -21.71 -4.14
N GLU A 201 6.13 -22.77 -4.83
CA GLU A 201 5.91 -24.15 -4.35
C GLU A 201 6.77 -24.48 -3.12
N SER A 202 7.87 -23.74 -2.92
CA SER A 202 8.79 -23.90 -1.79
C SER A 202 8.50 -22.99 -0.60
N ASP A 203 7.63 -21.99 -0.77
CA ASP A 203 7.32 -20.97 0.22
C ASP A 203 5.80 -20.75 0.25
N ASP A 204 5.18 -21.04 1.40
CA ASP A 204 3.72 -20.95 1.57
C ASP A 204 3.22 -19.50 1.54
N THR A 205 4.12 -18.51 1.50
CA THR A 205 3.78 -17.10 1.40
C THR A 205 3.17 -16.75 0.04
N LYS A 206 1.94 -16.26 0.08
CA LYS A 206 1.25 -15.68 -1.08
C LYS A 206 1.60 -14.20 -1.16
N LYS A 207 2.06 -13.73 -2.32
CA LYS A 207 2.31 -12.31 -2.60
C LYS A 207 1.19 -11.78 -3.50
N LEU A 208 0.45 -10.79 -3.02
CA LEU A 208 -0.53 -10.09 -3.83
C LEU A 208 0.18 -9.16 -4.80
N LEU A 209 -0.07 -9.36 -6.09
CA LEU A 209 0.36 -8.47 -7.17
C LEU A 209 -0.87 -7.76 -7.72
N ILE A 210 -0.91 -6.44 -7.52
CA ILE A 210 -1.88 -5.57 -8.19
C ILE A 210 -1.22 -5.15 -9.49
N ILE A 211 -1.68 -5.74 -10.60
CA ILE A 211 -1.13 -5.44 -11.93
C ILE A 211 -1.66 -4.06 -12.34
N SER A 212 -0.85 -3.03 -12.11
CA SER A 212 -1.15 -1.65 -12.49
C SER A 212 -1.20 -1.50 -14.02
N GLU A 213 -2.01 -0.57 -14.53
CA GLU A 213 -2.14 -0.31 -15.98
C GLU A 213 -0.82 0.15 -16.64
N THR A 214 0.18 0.53 -15.86
CA THR A 214 1.37 1.28 -16.33
C THR A 214 2.68 0.49 -16.35
N GLU A 215 2.75 -0.73 -15.83
CA GLU A 215 4.01 -1.50 -15.72
C GLU A 215 4.00 -2.80 -16.54
N ALA A 216 3.46 -2.74 -17.77
CA ALA A 216 3.56 -3.83 -18.73
C ALA A 216 4.64 -3.55 -19.78
N ARG A 217 5.91 -3.76 -19.41
CA ARG A 217 7.00 -4.01 -20.37
C ARG A 217 7.98 -5.03 -19.81
#